data_AF-A0A803PN08-F1
#
_entry.id   AF-A0A803PN08-F1
#
_cell.length_a   1.000
_cell.length_b   1.000
_cell.length_c   1.000
_cell.angle_alpha   90.00
_cell.angle_beta   90.00
_cell.angle_gamma   90.00
#
_symmetry.space_group_name_H-M   'P 1'
#
loop_
_entity.id
_entity.type
_entity.pdbx_description
1 polymer ?
#
loop_
_entity_poly.entity_id
_entity_poly.type
_entity_poly.pdbx_seq_one_letter_code
_entity_poly.pdbx_strand_id
1 'polypeptide(L)'
;MSYDYFDAQLTPLGWNQVDNLNKHVQACGLHKKVELVIVSPLLRTMQTAVGVFGGGAYADGIDVPPLMVANVGNSDRSAITSLNCPPFLAVELCREHLGVHPCDKRRSISEYRPLFPAIDFSLIENDDDVLWTPDVREKNDHVAERGLQFLNWLWTRKEKEIAIVSHSGFLYHTLSAFGNDCHPTVKSEICTHFANCELRSMVIIDRGSIGSDSSTTNYPGKIPHGLDLPSDVAEKKDDTK
;
A
#
# COMPACT_ATOMS: atom_id res chain seq x y z
N MET A 1 -19.90 -1.61 -20.82
CA MET A 1 -18.81 -2.59 -20.69
C MET A 1 -19.40 -3.90 -20.17
N SER A 2 -18.97 -5.07 -20.64
CA SER A 2 -19.62 -6.35 -20.27
C SER A 2 -19.30 -6.79 -18.83
N TYR A 3 -20.24 -7.49 -18.19
CA TYR A 3 -20.00 -8.20 -16.92
C TYR A 3 -19.06 -9.41 -17.08
N ASP A 4 -18.78 -9.84 -18.30
CA ASP A 4 -17.74 -10.85 -18.59
C ASP A 4 -16.35 -10.39 -18.10
N TYR A 5 -16.17 -9.09 -17.92
CA TYR A 5 -14.95 -8.48 -17.39
C TYR A 5 -15.09 -8.02 -15.93
N PHE A 6 -16.09 -8.51 -15.19
CA PHE A 6 -16.24 -8.23 -13.77
C PHE A 6 -14.94 -8.53 -13.02
N ASP A 7 -14.44 -7.55 -12.28
CA ASP A 7 -13.18 -7.61 -11.55
C ASP A 7 -12.05 -8.28 -12.35
N ALA A 8 -11.83 -7.76 -13.57
CA ALA A 8 -10.99 -8.41 -14.56
C ALA A 8 -9.61 -8.82 -14.00
N GLN A 9 -9.23 -10.06 -14.28
CA GLN A 9 -7.90 -10.60 -14.03
C GLN A 9 -6.87 -10.10 -15.07
N LEU A 10 -5.59 -10.30 -14.79
CA LEU A 10 -4.53 -10.11 -15.77
C LEU A 10 -4.67 -11.08 -16.95
N THR A 11 -4.39 -10.56 -18.15
CA THR A 11 -4.24 -11.37 -19.35
C THR A 11 -2.90 -12.09 -19.37
N PRO A 12 -2.68 -13.08 -20.26
CA PRO A 12 -1.36 -13.67 -20.45
C PRO A 12 -0.27 -12.64 -20.77
N LEU A 13 -0.60 -11.60 -21.55
CA LEU A 13 0.31 -10.49 -21.82
C LEU A 13 0.60 -9.68 -20.55
N GLY A 14 -0.42 -9.40 -19.73
CA GLY A 14 -0.24 -8.71 -18.45
C GLY A 14 0.70 -9.47 -17.51
N TRP A 15 0.57 -10.78 -17.44
CA TRP A 15 1.49 -11.63 -16.67
C TRP A 15 2.93 -11.62 -17.21
N ASN A 16 3.12 -11.60 -18.54
CA ASN A 16 4.46 -11.42 -19.12
C ASN A 16 5.08 -10.06 -18.74
N GLN A 17 4.27 -9.01 -18.67
CA GLN A 17 4.72 -7.68 -18.24
C GLN A 17 5.08 -7.67 -16.76
N VAL A 18 4.31 -8.36 -15.91
CA VAL A 18 4.61 -8.57 -14.49
C VAL A 18 5.95 -9.29 -14.31
N ASP A 19 6.22 -10.34 -15.07
CA ASP A 19 7.50 -11.07 -14.97
C ASP A 19 8.69 -10.20 -15.36
N ASN A 20 8.54 -9.38 -16.39
CA ASN A 20 9.59 -8.46 -16.82
C ASN A 20 9.85 -7.38 -15.77
N LEU A 21 8.80 -6.83 -15.16
CA LEU A 21 8.94 -5.86 -14.08
C LEU A 21 9.56 -6.51 -12.83
N ASN A 22 9.13 -7.72 -12.44
CA ASN A 22 9.74 -8.47 -11.34
C ASN A 22 11.25 -8.63 -11.56
N LYS A 23 11.68 -9.11 -12.74
CA LYS A 23 13.11 -9.24 -13.07
C LYS A 23 13.86 -7.92 -12.91
N HIS A 24 13.27 -6.81 -13.35
CA HIS A 24 13.87 -5.49 -13.19
C HIS A 24 14.01 -5.09 -11.70
N VAL A 25 12.94 -5.23 -10.92
CA VAL A 25 12.90 -4.95 -9.47
C VAL A 25 13.89 -5.80 -8.68
N GLN A 26 14.10 -7.05 -9.10
CA GLN A 26 15.12 -7.95 -8.56
C GLN A 26 16.53 -7.45 -8.92
N ALA A 27 16.77 -7.18 -10.21
CA ALA A 27 18.09 -6.77 -10.72
C ALA A 27 18.58 -5.43 -10.15
N CYS A 28 17.69 -4.44 -9.96
CA CYS A 28 18.06 -3.14 -9.40
C CYS A 28 18.08 -3.12 -7.86
N GLY A 29 17.72 -4.23 -7.20
CA GLY A 29 17.72 -4.35 -5.74
C GLY A 29 16.56 -3.63 -5.05
N LEU A 30 15.57 -3.12 -5.79
CA LEU A 30 14.41 -2.41 -5.23
C LEU A 30 13.60 -3.30 -4.28
N HIS A 31 13.47 -4.59 -4.57
CA HIS A 31 12.79 -5.56 -3.69
C HIS A 31 13.32 -5.58 -2.24
N LYS A 32 14.59 -5.21 -2.02
CA LYS A 32 15.20 -5.17 -0.68
C LYS A 32 14.92 -3.89 0.08
N LYS A 33 14.45 -2.85 -0.62
CA LYS A 33 14.21 -1.52 -0.06
C LYS A 33 12.75 -1.30 0.29
N VAL A 34 11.82 -1.87 -0.49
CA VAL A 34 10.38 -1.69 -0.25
C VAL A 34 10.02 -2.25 1.13
N GLU A 35 9.47 -1.40 1.98
CA GLU A 35 9.05 -1.70 3.35
C GLU A 35 7.55 -2.05 3.43
N LEU A 36 6.76 -1.61 2.44
CA LEU A 36 5.32 -1.84 2.33
C LEU A 36 4.88 -1.81 0.87
N VAL A 37 4.01 -2.75 0.48
CA VAL A 37 3.29 -2.70 -0.79
C VAL A 37 1.84 -2.33 -0.52
N ILE A 38 1.42 -1.18 -1.03
CA ILE A 38 0.03 -0.73 -1.00
C ILE A 38 -0.63 -1.09 -2.33
N VAL A 39 -1.80 -1.71 -2.27
CA VAL A 39 -2.46 -2.25 -3.45
C VAL A 39 -3.93 -1.87 -3.50
N SER A 40 -4.39 -1.46 -4.68
CA SER A 40 -5.82 -1.34 -4.96
C SER A 40 -6.50 -2.72 -4.86
N PRO A 41 -7.65 -2.87 -4.16
CA PRO A 41 -8.35 -4.14 -4.01
C PRO A 41 -9.16 -4.52 -5.25
N LEU A 42 -8.50 -4.56 -6.42
CA LEU A 42 -9.03 -5.09 -7.67
C LEU A 42 -8.11 -6.23 -8.13
N LEU A 43 -8.68 -7.29 -8.70
CA LEU A 43 -7.97 -8.54 -8.96
C LEU A 43 -6.70 -8.35 -9.80
N ARG A 44 -6.79 -7.61 -10.91
CA ARG A 44 -5.62 -7.27 -11.76
C ARG A 44 -4.49 -6.61 -10.98
N THR A 45 -4.81 -5.75 -10.03
CA THR A 45 -3.83 -4.98 -9.27
C THR A 45 -3.19 -5.85 -8.20
N MET A 46 -3.98 -6.66 -7.49
CA MET A 46 -3.45 -7.63 -6.54
C MET A 46 -2.54 -8.65 -7.24
N GLN A 47 -2.96 -9.22 -8.38
CA GLN A 47 -2.13 -10.10 -9.20
C GLN A 47 -0.82 -9.44 -9.65
N THR A 48 -0.87 -8.16 -10.06
CA THR A 48 0.32 -7.38 -10.41
C THR A 48 1.24 -7.23 -9.20
N ALA A 49 0.69 -6.80 -8.06
CA ALA A 49 1.46 -6.53 -6.85
C ALA A 49 2.20 -7.79 -6.36
N VAL A 50 1.47 -8.91 -6.22
CA VAL A 50 2.05 -10.16 -5.71
C VAL A 50 3.03 -10.77 -6.71
N GLY A 51 2.78 -10.64 -8.02
CA GLY A 51 3.71 -11.11 -9.05
C GLY A 51 5.00 -10.29 -9.12
N VAL A 52 4.93 -8.98 -8.90
CA VAL A 52 6.11 -8.09 -8.95
C VAL A 52 6.92 -8.14 -7.66
N PHE A 53 6.26 -8.08 -6.50
CA PHE A 53 6.91 -7.86 -5.20
C PHE A 53 6.84 -9.07 -4.25
N GLY A 54 6.18 -10.17 -4.64
CA GLY A 54 6.13 -11.39 -3.85
C GLY A 54 7.46 -12.16 -3.79
N GLY A 55 7.56 -13.13 -2.89
CA GLY A 55 8.78 -13.89 -2.60
C GLY A 55 9.18 -14.95 -3.63
N GLY A 56 8.55 -14.96 -4.81
CA GLY A 56 8.75 -15.97 -5.86
C GLY A 56 7.85 -17.20 -5.70
N ALA A 57 8.28 -18.33 -6.26
CA ALA A 57 7.50 -19.56 -6.24
C ALA A 57 7.41 -20.16 -4.83
N TYR A 58 6.21 -20.59 -4.43
CA TYR A 58 6.00 -21.33 -3.19
C TYR A 58 6.66 -22.71 -3.29
N ALA A 59 7.45 -23.09 -2.28
CA ALA A 59 8.04 -24.42 -2.14
C ALA A 59 7.34 -25.20 -1.03
N ASP A 60 7.17 -26.51 -1.23
CA ASP A 60 6.55 -27.40 -0.24
C ASP A 60 7.35 -27.40 1.08
N GLY A 61 6.65 -27.33 2.21
CA GLY A 61 7.25 -27.34 3.55
C GLY A 61 7.47 -25.97 4.20
N ILE A 62 7.03 -24.88 3.55
CA ILE A 62 6.97 -23.54 4.15
C ILE A 62 5.66 -23.42 4.95
N ASP A 63 5.74 -23.07 6.25
CA ASP A 63 4.60 -22.93 7.16
C ASP A 63 4.08 -21.47 7.23
N VAL A 64 4.18 -20.72 6.13
CA VAL A 64 3.60 -19.37 6.03
C VAL A 64 2.50 -19.34 4.99
N PRO A 65 1.37 -18.64 5.23
CA PRO A 65 0.32 -18.50 4.24
C PRO A 65 0.87 -17.93 2.92
N PRO A 66 0.50 -18.48 1.76
CA PRO A 66 0.95 -17.94 0.48
C PRO A 66 0.44 -16.51 0.31
N LEU A 67 1.20 -15.70 -0.41
CA LEU A 67 0.76 -14.36 -0.79
C LEU A 67 -0.34 -14.42 -1.85
N MET A 68 -0.27 -15.41 -2.74
CA MET A 68 -1.32 -15.75 -3.70
C MET A 68 -1.35 -17.27 -3.89
N VAL A 69 -2.53 -17.89 -3.86
CA VAL A 69 -2.66 -19.33 -4.14
C VAL A 69 -2.48 -19.64 -5.64
N ALA A 70 -2.35 -20.92 -5.98
CA ALA A 70 -2.20 -21.31 -7.38
C ALA A 70 -3.47 -21.02 -8.20
N ASN A 71 -3.28 -20.72 -9.49
CA ASN A 71 -4.32 -20.55 -10.49
C ASN A 71 -5.38 -19.48 -10.18
N VAL A 72 -5.06 -18.48 -9.36
CA VAL A 72 -5.94 -17.32 -9.12
C VAL A 72 -6.21 -16.63 -10.46
N GLY A 73 -7.50 -16.48 -10.79
CA GLY A 73 -7.94 -15.90 -12.06
C GLY A 73 -7.49 -16.72 -13.27
N ASN A 74 -7.61 -18.06 -13.22
CA ASN A 74 -7.31 -18.96 -14.35
C ASN A 74 -5.98 -18.63 -15.03
N SER A 75 -4.96 -18.36 -14.22
CA SER A 75 -3.67 -17.84 -14.67
C SER A 75 -2.66 -18.94 -15.01
N ASP A 76 -2.97 -20.20 -14.68
CA ASP A 76 -2.06 -21.35 -14.75
C ASP A 76 -0.75 -21.15 -13.97
N ARG A 77 -0.74 -20.19 -13.03
CA ARG A 77 0.43 -19.87 -12.21
C ARG A 77 0.45 -20.69 -10.92
N SER A 78 1.66 -21.09 -10.52
CA SER A 78 1.92 -21.62 -9.19
C SER A 78 1.61 -20.59 -8.10
N ALA A 79 1.41 -21.07 -6.88
CA ALA A 79 1.28 -20.20 -5.72
C ALA A 79 2.55 -19.33 -5.55
N ILE A 80 2.35 -18.10 -5.07
CA ILE A 80 3.41 -17.13 -4.78
C ILE A 80 3.59 -17.06 -3.27
N THR A 81 4.83 -17.17 -2.82
CA THR A 81 5.15 -17.15 -1.38
C THR A 81 5.18 -15.73 -0.81
N SER A 82 4.79 -15.62 0.45
CA SER A 82 4.93 -14.41 1.27
C SER A 82 6.31 -14.33 1.98
N LEU A 83 7.15 -15.35 1.81
CA LEU A 83 8.47 -15.38 2.44
C LEU A 83 9.41 -14.35 1.80
N ASN A 84 10.12 -13.58 2.62
CA ASN A 84 11.08 -12.56 2.18
C ASN A 84 10.49 -11.45 1.28
N CYS A 85 9.17 -11.21 1.35
CA CYS A 85 8.56 -10.03 0.74
C CYS A 85 8.09 -9.04 1.82
N PRO A 86 7.93 -7.75 1.50
CA PRO A 86 7.30 -6.79 2.40
C PRO A 86 5.85 -7.16 2.71
N PRO A 87 5.23 -6.59 3.77
CA PRO A 87 3.79 -6.67 3.97
C PRO A 87 3.02 -6.03 2.81
N PHE A 88 1.82 -6.57 2.55
CA PHE A 88 0.89 -6.06 1.52
C PHE A 88 -0.38 -5.55 2.20
N LEU A 89 -0.80 -4.34 1.83
CA LEU A 89 -1.97 -3.69 2.41
C LEU A 89 -2.94 -3.23 1.32
N ALA A 90 -4.16 -3.74 1.36
CA ALA A 90 -5.22 -3.37 0.43
C ALA A 90 -5.91 -2.07 0.87
N VAL A 91 -6.04 -1.10 -0.05
CA VAL A 91 -6.57 0.23 0.24
C VAL A 91 -7.57 0.68 -0.83
N GLU A 92 -8.81 0.96 -0.42
CA GLU A 92 -9.90 1.40 -1.31
C GLU A 92 -9.60 2.73 -2.01
N LEU A 93 -8.91 3.66 -1.32
CA LEU A 93 -8.65 5.01 -1.83
C LEU A 93 -7.85 5.03 -3.14
N CYS A 94 -7.05 4.00 -3.45
CA CYS A 94 -6.23 3.94 -4.67
C CYS A 94 -6.83 3.09 -5.80
N ARG A 95 -8.16 2.90 -5.82
CA ARG A 95 -8.88 2.26 -6.93
C ARG A 95 -8.98 3.14 -8.17
N GLU A 96 -9.19 2.49 -9.31
CA GLU A 96 -9.64 3.14 -10.54
C GLU A 96 -10.95 3.90 -10.30
N HIS A 97 -11.39 4.71 -11.27
CA HIS A 97 -12.70 5.36 -11.26
C HIS A 97 -13.82 4.38 -10.85
N LEU A 98 -14.60 4.78 -9.86
CA LEU A 98 -15.69 3.98 -9.33
C LEU A 98 -16.94 4.04 -10.22
N GLY A 99 -17.70 2.94 -10.22
CA GLY A 99 -19.02 2.84 -10.83
C GLY A 99 -19.04 2.56 -12.33
N VAL A 100 -20.22 2.18 -12.83
CA VAL A 100 -20.62 1.84 -14.22
C VAL A 100 -19.86 0.66 -14.86
N HIS A 101 -18.53 0.61 -14.77
CA HIS A 101 -17.74 -0.44 -15.40
C HIS A 101 -17.57 -1.63 -14.45
N PRO A 102 -18.06 -2.83 -14.80
CA PRO A 102 -17.95 -4.01 -13.93
C PRO A 102 -16.50 -4.42 -13.64
N CYS A 103 -15.54 -4.11 -14.52
CA CYS A 103 -14.13 -4.37 -14.26
C CYS A 103 -13.55 -3.54 -13.12
N ASP A 104 -14.20 -2.43 -12.78
CA ASP A 104 -13.81 -1.56 -11.66
C ASP A 104 -14.62 -1.85 -10.39
N LYS A 105 -15.50 -2.86 -10.42
CA LYS A 105 -16.19 -3.40 -9.25
C LYS A 105 -15.34 -4.55 -8.69
N ARG A 106 -14.99 -4.49 -7.41
CA ARG A 106 -14.25 -5.56 -6.76
C ARG A 106 -15.17 -6.70 -6.32
N ARG A 107 -14.59 -7.87 -6.09
CA ARG A 107 -15.25 -8.98 -5.38
C ARG A 107 -15.36 -8.68 -3.88
N SER A 108 -16.09 -9.54 -3.17
CA SER A 108 -16.14 -9.47 -1.72
C SER A 108 -14.76 -9.75 -1.10
N ILE A 109 -14.48 -9.22 0.08
CA ILE A 109 -13.23 -9.51 0.78
C ILE A 109 -13.20 -10.99 1.21
N SER A 110 -14.34 -11.56 1.55
CA SER A 110 -14.51 -12.99 1.80
C SER A 110 -14.10 -13.86 0.60
N GLU A 111 -14.31 -13.42 -0.64
CA GLU A 111 -13.79 -14.08 -1.83
C GLU A 111 -12.28 -13.87 -2.03
N TYR A 112 -11.74 -12.70 -1.66
CA TYR A 112 -10.31 -12.42 -1.83
C TYR A 112 -9.41 -13.09 -0.80
N ARG A 113 -9.81 -13.17 0.48
CA ARG A 113 -9.01 -13.76 1.55
C ARG A 113 -8.45 -15.16 1.24
N PRO A 114 -9.22 -16.13 0.70
CA PRO A 114 -8.65 -17.43 0.35
C PRO A 114 -7.72 -17.38 -0.87
N LEU A 115 -7.86 -16.37 -1.75
CA LEU A 115 -7.03 -16.22 -2.95
C LEU A 115 -5.70 -15.52 -2.65
N PHE A 116 -5.73 -14.56 -1.71
CA PHE A 116 -4.59 -13.76 -1.27
C PHE A 116 -4.42 -13.76 0.26
N PRO A 117 -4.10 -14.91 0.88
CA PRO A 117 -4.13 -15.05 2.34
C PRO A 117 -3.23 -14.08 3.12
N ALA A 118 -2.12 -13.63 2.51
CA ALA A 118 -1.16 -12.74 3.17
C ALA A 118 -1.30 -11.25 2.78
N ILE A 119 -2.34 -10.87 2.02
CA ILE A 119 -2.70 -9.45 1.84
C ILE A 119 -3.56 -9.02 3.04
N ASP A 120 -3.16 -7.93 3.69
CA ASP A 120 -3.94 -7.32 4.77
C ASP A 120 -5.10 -6.50 4.19
N PHE A 121 -6.33 -6.90 4.53
CA PHE A 121 -7.56 -6.21 4.18
C PHE A 121 -8.20 -5.48 5.37
N SER A 122 -7.48 -5.29 6.48
CA SER A 122 -7.99 -4.72 7.73
C SER A 122 -8.54 -3.30 7.62
N LEU A 123 -8.09 -2.54 6.61
CA LEU A 123 -8.59 -1.18 6.33
C LEU A 123 -9.87 -1.15 5.48
N ILE A 124 -10.35 -2.31 5.02
CA ILE A 124 -11.60 -2.38 4.24
C ILE A 124 -12.75 -2.69 5.18
N GLU A 125 -13.64 -1.71 5.34
CA GLU A 125 -14.76 -1.76 6.30
C GLU A 125 -15.88 -2.70 5.86
N ASN A 126 -16.16 -2.77 4.55
CA ASN A 126 -17.32 -3.48 4.01
C ASN A 126 -16.87 -4.70 3.20
N ASP A 127 -17.47 -5.86 3.46
CA ASP A 127 -17.15 -7.09 2.74
C ASP A 127 -17.49 -6.95 1.26
N ASP A 128 -18.72 -6.51 0.95
CA ASP A 128 -19.16 -6.18 -0.40
C ASP A 128 -18.65 -4.81 -0.88
N ASP A 129 -18.61 -4.63 -2.20
CA ASP A 129 -18.23 -3.37 -2.83
C ASP A 129 -19.37 -2.34 -2.78
N VAL A 130 -19.46 -1.62 -1.67
CA VAL A 130 -20.46 -0.55 -1.47
C VAL A 130 -20.08 0.78 -2.15
N LEU A 131 -18.83 0.93 -2.58
CA LEU A 131 -18.32 2.15 -3.20
C LEU A 131 -18.62 2.21 -4.70
N TRP A 132 -18.73 1.06 -5.36
CA TRP A 132 -19.10 0.97 -6.76
C TRP A 132 -20.62 1.03 -6.95
N THR A 133 -21.10 1.88 -7.87
CA THR A 133 -22.52 1.96 -8.23
C THR A 133 -22.73 1.68 -9.72
N PRO A 134 -23.83 1.03 -10.13
CA PRO A 134 -24.04 0.66 -11.53
C PRO A 134 -24.35 1.84 -12.44
N ASP A 135 -24.92 2.93 -11.90
CA ASP A 135 -25.53 4.00 -12.70
C ASP A 135 -24.68 5.28 -12.76
N VAL A 136 -23.75 5.48 -11.82
CA VAL A 136 -22.99 6.72 -11.70
C VAL A 136 -21.50 6.43 -11.76
N ARG A 137 -20.86 6.94 -12.82
CA ARG A 137 -19.39 6.92 -12.94
C ARG A 137 -18.84 8.07 -12.11
N GLU A 138 -17.81 7.79 -11.34
CA GLU A 138 -17.05 8.80 -10.60
C GLU A 138 -16.49 9.85 -11.56
N LYS A 139 -16.63 11.12 -11.20
CA LYS A 139 -16.10 12.24 -12.00
C LYS A 139 -14.59 12.37 -11.76
N ASN A 140 -13.86 12.82 -12.77
CA ASN A 140 -12.41 13.02 -12.69
C ASN A 140 -11.99 13.90 -11.49
N ASP A 141 -12.75 14.96 -11.18
CA ASP A 141 -12.45 15.83 -10.03
C ASP A 141 -12.63 15.10 -8.69
N HIS A 142 -13.59 14.17 -8.60
CA HIS A 142 -13.76 13.33 -7.41
C HIS A 142 -12.64 12.28 -7.30
N VAL A 143 -12.16 11.72 -8.42
CA VAL A 143 -10.96 10.85 -8.42
C VAL A 143 -9.74 11.62 -7.93
N ALA A 144 -9.56 12.87 -8.39
CA ALA A 144 -8.48 13.73 -7.93
C ALA A 144 -8.58 14.02 -6.43
N GLU A 145 -9.77 14.37 -5.93
CA GLU A 145 -10.01 14.60 -4.50
C GLU A 145 -9.71 13.36 -3.66
N ARG A 146 -10.21 12.19 -4.08
CA ARG A 146 -9.91 10.89 -3.45
C ARG A 146 -8.41 10.56 -3.52
N GLY A 147 -7.76 10.91 -4.61
CA GLY A 147 -6.31 10.84 -4.77
C GLY A 147 -5.54 11.68 -3.75
N LEU A 148 -5.96 12.92 -3.51
CA LEU A 148 -5.36 13.77 -2.49
C LEU A 148 -5.62 13.24 -1.08
N GLN A 149 -6.81 12.68 -0.81
CA GLN A 149 -7.08 11.97 0.44
C GLN A 149 -6.17 10.76 0.63
N PHE A 150 -5.94 9.98 -0.43
CA PHE A 150 -4.98 8.87 -0.43
C PHE A 150 -3.58 9.35 -0.09
N LEU A 151 -3.10 10.42 -0.72
CA LEU A 151 -1.78 10.96 -0.42
C LEU A 151 -1.70 11.48 1.03
N ASN A 152 -2.72 12.22 1.50
CA ASN A 152 -2.86 12.65 2.91
C ASN A 152 -2.72 11.50 3.90
N TRP A 153 -3.40 10.40 3.64
CA TRP A 153 -3.24 9.18 4.43
C TRP A 153 -1.84 8.56 4.27
N LEU A 154 -1.30 8.53 3.05
CA LEU A 154 0.05 8.01 2.78
C LEU A 154 1.14 8.75 3.57
N TRP A 155 1.04 10.06 3.77
CA TRP A 155 1.99 10.83 4.60
C TRP A 155 1.98 10.45 6.08
N THR A 156 0.94 9.77 6.55
CA THR A 156 0.89 9.28 7.95
C THR A 156 1.64 7.96 8.14
N ARG A 157 2.09 7.33 7.05
CA ARG A 157 2.82 6.07 7.07
C ARG A 157 4.24 6.26 7.60
N LYS A 158 4.70 5.29 8.38
CA LYS A 158 6.05 5.29 8.96
C LYS A 158 7.11 4.75 8.00
N GLU A 159 6.66 4.02 6.98
CA GLU A 159 7.50 3.37 5.98
C GLU A 159 8.14 4.40 5.04
N LYS A 160 9.42 4.22 4.73
CA LYS A 160 10.19 5.17 3.91
C LYS A 160 10.10 4.89 2.41
N GLU A 161 10.09 3.62 2.05
CA GLU A 161 10.05 3.14 0.66
C GLU A 161 8.79 2.29 0.50
N ILE A 162 7.80 2.85 -0.19
CA ILE A 162 6.47 2.24 -0.35
C ILE A 162 6.22 2.02 -1.83
N ALA A 163 5.90 0.79 -2.22
CA ALA A 163 5.43 0.49 -3.56
C ALA A 163 3.90 0.65 -3.62
N ILE A 164 3.40 1.45 -4.56
CA ILE A 164 1.97 1.66 -4.76
C ILE A 164 1.56 1.03 -6.08
N VAL A 165 0.71 0.01 -6.03
CA VAL A 165 0.20 -0.67 -7.22
C VAL A 165 -1.26 -0.25 -7.40
N SER A 166 -1.52 0.48 -8.49
CA SER A 166 -2.80 1.14 -8.74
C SER A 166 -3.11 1.19 -10.25
N HIS A 167 -3.85 2.19 -10.72
CA HIS A 167 -4.41 2.28 -12.06
C HIS A 167 -4.04 3.60 -12.72
N SER A 168 -3.92 3.59 -14.05
CA SER A 168 -3.45 4.76 -14.82
C SER A 168 -4.37 5.96 -14.68
N GLY A 169 -5.70 5.75 -14.66
CA GLY A 169 -6.67 6.84 -14.48
C GLY A 169 -6.55 7.49 -13.11
N PHE A 170 -6.55 6.67 -12.05
CA PHE A 170 -6.34 7.13 -10.68
C PHE A 170 -5.02 7.92 -10.52
N LEU A 171 -3.89 7.35 -10.95
CA LEU A 171 -2.58 7.98 -10.80
C LEU A 171 -2.50 9.30 -11.58
N TYR A 172 -3.02 9.32 -12.81
CA TYR A 172 -3.04 10.53 -13.65
C TYR A 172 -3.79 11.68 -12.96
N HIS A 173 -5.02 11.47 -12.50
CA HIS A 173 -5.81 12.53 -11.87
C HIS A 173 -5.23 12.95 -10.52
N THR A 174 -4.73 12.00 -9.72
CA THR A 174 -4.08 12.27 -8.43
C THR A 174 -2.84 13.14 -8.61
N LEU A 175 -1.92 12.73 -9.50
CA LEU A 175 -0.66 13.45 -9.74
C LEU A 175 -0.86 14.76 -10.50
N SER A 176 -1.94 14.88 -11.28
CA SER A 176 -2.35 16.13 -11.91
C SER A 176 -2.85 17.15 -10.89
N ALA A 177 -3.51 16.72 -9.81
CA ALA A 177 -3.95 17.59 -8.73
C ALA A 177 -2.84 17.88 -7.69
N PHE A 178 -1.84 17.00 -7.57
CA PHE A 178 -0.74 17.11 -6.62
C PHE A 178 0.50 17.85 -7.21
N GLY A 179 1.36 18.43 -6.36
CA GLY A 179 2.68 18.92 -6.80
C GLY A 179 2.67 20.19 -7.64
N ASN A 180 1.75 21.13 -7.38
CA ASN A 180 1.75 22.45 -8.02
C ASN A 180 3.00 23.30 -7.67
N ASP A 181 3.74 22.89 -6.64
CA ASP A 181 5.01 23.44 -6.19
C ASP A 181 6.24 22.72 -6.79
N CYS A 182 6.04 21.70 -7.62
CA CYS A 182 7.11 21.03 -8.36
C CYS A 182 7.61 21.90 -9.53
N HIS A 183 8.86 21.67 -9.94
CA HIS A 183 9.39 22.26 -11.17
C HIS A 183 8.52 21.85 -12.38
N PRO A 184 8.23 22.73 -13.36
CA PRO A 184 7.34 22.43 -14.47
C PRO A 184 7.68 21.15 -15.24
N THR A 185 8.97 20.83 -15.40
CA THR A 185 9.41 19.58 -16.03
C THR A 185 9.00 18.34 -15.23
N VAL A 186 9.19 18.37 -13.90
CA VAL A 186 8.77 17.28 -13.01
C VAL A 186 7.26 17.15 -13.05
N LYS A 187 6.54 18.29 -12.99
CA LYS A 187 5.08 18.30 -13.10
C LYS A 187 4.61 17.66 -14.41
N SER A 188 5.23 18.02 -15.53
CA SER A 188 4.89 17.45 -16.84
C SER A 188 5.11 15.94 -16.89
N GLU A 189 6.18 15.43 -16.27
CA GLU A 189 6.52 14.01 -16.27
C GLU A 189 5.54 13.19 -15.43
N ILE A 190 5.28 13.61 -14.19
CA ILE A 190 4.41 12.87 -13.26
C ILE A 190 2.94 12.88 -13.70
N CYS A 191 2.52 13.89 -14.49
CA CYS A 191 1.16 14.00 -15.01
C CYS A 191 0.94 13.25 -16.33
N THR A 192 1.87 12.41 -16.79
CA THR A 192 1.63 11.55 -17.96
C THR A 192 0.94 10.25 -17.55
N HIS A 193 0.07 9.73 -18.43
CA HIS A 193 -0.52 8.41 -18.21
C HIS A 193 0.57 7.33 -18.12
N PHE A 194 0.36 6.39 -17.21
CA PHE A 194 1.21 5.22 -17.06
C PHE A 194 0.85 4.19 -18.14
N ALA A 195 1.87 3.59 -18.75
CA ALA A 195 1.75 2.39 -19.55
C ALA A 195 1.49 1.15 -18.66
N ASN A 196 1.11 0.04 -19.29
CA ASN A 196 0.83 -1.20 -18.58
C ASN A 196 2.08 -1.72 -17.86
N CYS A 197 1.95 -1.97 -16.56
CA CYS A 197 3.05 -2.46 -15.70
C CYS A 197 4.27 -1.52 -15.69
N GLU A 198 4.07 -0.22 -15.92
CA GLU A 198 5.12 0.78 -15.79
C GLU A 198 5.40 1.08 -14.31
N LEU A 199 6.68 1.28 -13.97
CA LEU A 199 7.13 1.70 -12.65
C LEU A 199 7.75 3.10 -12.74
N ARG A 200 7.30 4.02 -11.88
CA ARG A 200 7.94 5.31 -11.65
C ARG A 200 8.31 5.44 -10.18
N SER A 201 9.54 5.87 -9.92
CA SER A 201 10.00 6.21 -8.56
C SER A 201 9.85 7.72 -8.35
N MET A 202 9.26 8.11 -7.22
CA MET A 202 9.09 9.50 -6.83
C MET A 202 9.61 9.69 -5.41
N VAL A 203 10.28 10.82 -5.17
CA VAL A 203 10.69 11.23 -3.83
C VAL A 203 9.78 12.36 -3.38
N ILE A 204 9.05 12.12 -2.30
CA ILE A 204 8.17 13.12 -1.69
C ILE A 204 8.86 13.63 -0.43
N ILE A 205 8.95 14.94 -0.27
CA ILE A 205 9.65 15.58 0.84
C ILE A 205 8.64 16.41 1.63
N ASP A 206 8.50 16.14 2.92
CA ASP A 206 7.78 17.02 3.82
C ASP A 206 8.62 18.27 4.12
N ARG A 207 8.21 19.42 3.57
CA ARG A 207 8.88 20.71 3.84
C ARG A 207 8.56 21.25 5.24
N GLY A 208 7.53 20.74 5.90
CA GLY A 208 7.19 21.07 7.29
C GLY A 208 8.19 20.50 8.30
N SER A 209 8.87 19.40 7.96
CA SER A 209 9.86 18.72 8.82
C SER A 209 11.29 19.24 8.67
N ILE A 210 11.53 20.38 8.00
CA ILE A 210 12.84 21.07 8.05
C ILE A 210 13.20 21.56 9.47
N GLY A 211 12.30 21.41 10.44
CA GLY A 211 12.69 21.36 11.85
C GLY A 211 11.56 20.97 12.78
N SER A 212 11.37 19.69 13.07
CA SER A 212 10.84 19.19 14.37
C SER A 212 10.73 17.65 14.48
N ASP A 213 11.69 16.88 13.97
CA ASP A 213 11.75 15.47 14.35
C ASP A 213 12.17 15.35 15.83
N SER A 214 11.19 15.29 16.74
CA SER A 214 11.45 14.84 18.10
C SER A 214 11.76 13.34 18.04
N SER A 215 13.04 13.00 18.12
CA SER A 215 13.51 11.61 18.13
C SER A 215 12.76 10.79 19.19
N THR A 216 12.05 9.76 18.74
CA THR A 216 11.33 8.79 19.58
C THR A 216 12.27 7.77 20.24
N THR A 217 13.57 7.82 19.94
CA THR A 217 14.60 6.97 20.56
C THR A 217 15.36 7.68 21.68
N ASN A 218 15.00 8.92 22.00
CA ASN A 218 15.61 9.64 23.11
C ASN A 218 15.20 9.00 24.44
N TYR A 219 16.10 8.19 24.99
CA TYR A 219 16.02 7.65 26.34
C TYR A 219 16.87 8.55 27.26
N PRO A 220 16.27 9.34 28.17
CA PRO A 220 16.98 10.36 28.93
C PRO A 220 17.84 9.80 30.08
N GLY A 221 17.95 8.46 30.22
CA GLY A 221 18.84 7.79 31.16
C GLY A 221 18.59 8.17 32.61
N LYS A 222 17.47 7.71 33.21
CA LYS A 222 17.28 7.68 34.67
C LYS A 222 16.54 6.40 35.07
N ILE A 223 16.85 5.89 36.26
CA ILE A 223 16.12 4.78 36.90
C ILE A 223 14.79 5.36 37.44
N PRO A 224 13.63 4.70 37.26
CA PRO A 224 12.37 5.19 37.81
C PRO A 224 12.51 5.36 39.32
N HIS A 225 12.21 6.55 39.85
CA HIS A 225 12.08 6.72 41.29
C HIS A 225 10.96 5.79 41.76
N GLY A 226 11.29 4.90 42.71
CA GLY A 226 10.35 3.96 43.31
C GLY A 226 9.19 4.69 43.98
N LEU A 227 8.12 3.93 44.26
CA LEU A 227 6.88 4.40 44.90
C LEU A 227 7.16 5.31 46.10
N ASP A 228 6.72 6.56 46.00
CA ASP A 228 6.80 7.53 47.10
C ASP A 228 6.00 7.02 48.31
N LEU A 229 6.68 6.90 49.45
CA LEU A 229 6.05 6.70 50.75
C LEU A 229 5.76 8.08 51.40
N PRO A 230 4.66 8.22 52.16
CA PRO A 230 4.28 9.51 52.73
C PRO A 230 5.27 9.99 53.79
N SER A 231 5.74 11.23 53.64
CA SER A 231 6.56 11.92 54.64
C SER A 231 5.72 12.35 55.84
N ASP A 232 5.49 11.42 56.77
CA ASP A 232 5.14 11.71 58.16
C ASP A 232 5.69 10.58 59.05
N VAL A 233 7.02 10.46 59.18
CA VAL A 233 7.76 10.04 60.39
C VAL A 233 9.26 10.24 60.12
N ALA A 234 9.85 11.29 60.71
CA ALA A 234 11.21 11.25 61.26
C ALA A 234 11.52 12.59 61.96
N GLU A 235 10.89 12.80 63.12
CA GLU A 235 11.37 13.78 64.09
C GLU A 235 12.59 13.22 64.86
N LYS A 236 13.55 14.13 65.11
CA LYS A 236 14.49 14.21 66.26
C LYS A 236 15.78 13.38 66.28
N LYS A 237 16.92 14.09 66.33
CA LYS A 237 17.67 14.46 67.57
C LYS A 237 18.87 15.36 67.20
N ASP A 238 19.03 16.52 67.85
CA ASP A 238 20.02 16.84 68.92
C ASP A 238 21.48 16.54 68.52
N ASP A 239 22.52 17.36 68.76
CA ASP A 239 22.71 18.41 69.77
C ASP A 239 24.02 19.18 69.52
N THR A 240 24.16 20.39 70.09
CA THR A 240 25.39 21.16 70.44
C THR A 240 26.39 21.55 69.32
N LYS A 241 26.85 22.81 69.22
CA LYS A 241 27.29 23.76 70.24
C LYS A 241 27.31 25.19 69.66
#